data_AF-S2E7R2-F1
#
_entry.id   AF-S2E7R2-F1
#
_cell.length_a   1.000
_cell.length_b   1.000
_cell.length_c   1.000
_cell.angle_alpha   90.00
_cell.angle_beta   90.00
_cell.angle_gamma   90.00
#
_symmetry.space_group_name_H-M   'P 1'
#
loop_
_entity.id
_entity.type
_entity.pdbx_description
1 polymer ?
#
loop_
_entity_poly.entity_id
_entity_poly.type
_entity_poly.pdbx_seq_one_letter_code
_entity_poly.pdbx_strand_id
1 'polypeptide(L)'
;MRAYFLVITVILGIFLLISPSISSSHATHNSIDNKEARKQAQGESEKINSEKSEKINKIKETFLNFRDAFNSWKVIKETWKSIKNSGDENTKLQTKKLLDEAKILKDKTWQEYIDARNTD
;
A
#
# COMPACT_ATOMS: atom_id res chain seq x y z
N MET A 1 28.42 5.13 0.02
CA MET A 1 27.23 4.29 -0.26
C MET A 1 27.14 3.11 0.72
N ARG A 2 27.06 3.35 2.04
CA ARG A 2 26.97 2.26 3.05
C ARG A 2 25.74 2.34 3.96
N ALA A 3 25.03 3.47 3.97
CA ALA A 3 23.85 3.66 4.83
C ALA A 3 22.55 3.04 4.25
N TYR A 4 22.43 2.94 2.92
CA TYR A 4 21.22 2.39 2.28
C TYR A 4 21.06 0.88 2.46
N PHE A 5 22.15 0.14 2.64
CA PHE A 5 22.13 -1.31 2.79
C PHE A 5 21.61 -1.79 4.16
N LEU A 6 21.79 -0.96 5.20
CA LEU A 6 21.33 -1.26 6.57
C LEU A 6 19.82 -1.02 6.74
N VAL A 7 19.25 -0.04 6.04
CA VAL A 7 17.81 0.24 6.14
C VAL A 7 16.98 -0.85 5.48
N ILE A 8 17.45 -1.38 4.35
CA ILE A 8 16.75 -2.44 3.60
C ILE A 8 16.75 -3.77 4.37
N THR A 9 17.83 -4.09 5.10
CA THR A 9 17.93 -5.33 5.89
C THR A 9 17.08 -5.31 7.16
N VAL A 10 16.89 -4.15 7.79
CA VAL A 10 16.01 -4.02 8.97
C VAL A 10 14.53 -4.17 8.59
N ILE A 11 14.12 -3.67 7.41
CA ILE A 11 12.73 -3.76 6.95
C ILE A 11 12.37 -5.21 6.56
N LEU A 12 13.32 -5.98 6.02
CA LEU A 12 13.10 -7.40 5.68
C LEU A 12 12.98 -8.31 6.91
N GLY A 13 13.64 -7.96 8.03
CA GLY A 13 13.64 -8.77 9.26
C GLY A 13 12.33 -8.76 10.05
N ILE A 14 11.53 -7.70 9.92
CA ILE A 14 10.26 -7.55 10.66
C ILE A 14 9.14 -8.43 10.06
N PHE A 15 9.25 -8.82 8.79
CA PHE A 15 8.24 -9.62 8.09
C PHE A 15 8.21 -11.11 8.50
N LEU A 16 9.29 -11.62 9.11
CA LEU A 16 9.45 -13.06 9.42
C LEU A 16 8.88 -13.50 10.78
N LEU A 17 8.33 -12.61 11.59
CA LEU A 17 7.90 -12.92 12.98
C LEU A 17 6.38 -13.10 13.18
N ILE A 18 5.59 -13.12 12.11
CA ILE A 18 4.13 -13.31 12.21
C ILE A 18 3.75 -14.67 11.61
N SER A 19 3.90 -15.73 12.41
CA SER A 19 3.28 -17.03 12.13
C SER A 19 2.17 -17.28 13.13
N PRO A 20 0.89 -17.29 12.73
CA PRO A 20 -0.18 -17.75 13.61
C PRO A 20 -0.14 -19.29 13.70
N SER A 21 0.05 -19.80 14.92
CA SER A 21 -0.05 -21.23 15.24
C SER A 21 -1.49 -21.71 15.12
N ILE A 22 -1.76 -22.62 14.19
CA ILE A 22 -3.08 -23.25 14.05
C ILE A 22 -3.10 -24.49 14.94
N SER A 23 -3.77 -24.39 16.08
CA SER A 23 -4.14 -25.56 16.90
C SER A 23 -5.42 -26.15 16.34
N SER A 24 -5.39 -27.39 15.83
CA SER A 24 -6.58 -28.10 15.39
C SER A 24 -6.97 -29.17 16.41
N SER A 25 -8.09 -28.96 17.10
CA SER A 25 -8.71 -29.99 17.94
C SER A 25 -9.45 -30.99 17.05
N HIS A 26 -9.08 -32.27 17.21
CA HIS A 26 -9.76 -33.43 16.64
C HIS A 26 -11.22 -33.50 17.13
N ALA A 27 -12.16 -33.59 16.20
CA ALA A 27 -13.53 -34.04 16.47
C ALA A 27 -13.99 -34.96 15.34
N THR A 28 -14.09 -36.25 15.63
CA THR A 28 -14.65 -37.26 14.74
C THR A 28 -16.16 -37.27 14.86
N HIS A 29 -16.88 -37.00 13.76
CA HIS A 29 -18.28 -37.41 13.64
C HIS A 29 -18.57 -37.92 12.23
N ASN A 30 -19.14 -39.11 12.18
CA ASN A 30 -19.42 -39.87 10.96
C ASN A 30 -20.57 -39.21 10.21
N SER A 31 -20.36 -38.79 8.95
CA SER A 31 -21.43 -38.32 8.07
C SER A 31 -21.17 -38.80 6.64
N ILE A 32 -22.20 -39.41 6.05
CA ILE A 32 -22.38 -39.82 4.65
C ILE A 32 -21.51 -38.97 3.70
N ASP A 33 -20.67 -39.63 2.91
CA ASP A 33 -19.58 -39.06 2.11
C ASP A 33 -20.09 -37.98 1.13
N ASN A 34 -20.09 -36.73 1.61
CA ASN A 34 -20.08 -35.52 0.80
C ASN A 34 -18.75 -34.75 1.03
N LYS A 35 -17.66 -35.51 1.18
CA LYS A 35 -16.31 -34.97 1.44
C LYS A 35 -15.82 -34.07 0.31
N GLU A 36 -16.20 -34.35 -0.94
CA GLU A 36 -15.79 -33.56 -2.09
C GLU A 36 -16.45 -32.18 -2.10
N ALA A 37 -17.78 -32.07 -1.88
CA ALA A 37 -18.42 -30.77 -1.80
C ALA A 37 -17.95 -29.95 -0.59
N ARG A 38 -17.62 -30.60 0.54
CA ARG A 38 -17.02 -29.91 1.70
C ARG A 38 -15.60 -29.42 1.42
N LYS A 39 -14.77 -30.20 0.72
CA LYS A 39 -13.43 -29.77 0.29
C LYS A 39 -13.49 -28.65 -0.74
N GLN A 40 -14.44 -28.70 -1.68
CA GLN A 40 -14.68 -27.62 -2.65
C GLN A 40 -15.14 -26.34 -1.94
N ALA A 41 -16.14 -26.42 -1.05
CA ALA A 41 -16.60 -25.28 -0.27
C ALA A 41 -15.50 -24.69 0.63
N GLN A 42 -14.64 -25.54 1.22
CA GLN A 42 -13.46 -25.08 1.97
C GLN A 42 -12.45 -24.36 1.05
N GLY A 43 -12.10 -24.96 -0.09
CA GLY A 43 -11.18 -24.35 -1.05
C GLY A 43 -11.71 -23.03 -1.63
N GLU A 44 -13.01 -22.92 -1.88
CA GLU A 44 -13.66 -21.68 -2.30
C GLU A 44 -13.64 -20.63 -1.18
N SER A 45 -13.93 -21.04 0.07
CA SER A 45 -13.87 -20.12 1.21
C SER A 45 -12.45 -19.59 1.48
N GLU A 46 -11.43 -20.42 1.30
CA GLU A 46 -10.02 -20.03 1.43
C GLU A 46 -9.61 -19.08 0.30
N LYS A 47 -10.01 -19.36 -0.94
CA LYS A 47 -9.78 -18.45 -2.08
C LYS A 47 -10.41 -17.09 -1.85
N ILE A 48 -11.69 -17.04 -1.48
CA ILE A 48 -12.41 -15.80 -1.18
C ILE A 48 -11.70 -15.01 -0.07
N ASN A 49 -11.20 -15.69 0.97
CA ASN A 49 -10.48 -15.04 2.06
C ASN A 49 -9.11 -14.49 1.60
N SER A 50 -8.39 -15.23 0.75
CA SER A 50 -7.11 -14.77 0.18
C SER A 50 -7.29 -13.57 -0.75
N GLU A 51 -8.29 -13.60 -1.64
CA GLU A 51 -8.61 -12.50 -2.57
C GLU A 51 -9.00 -11.23 -1.80
N LYS A 52 -9.82 -11.39 -0.75
CA LYS A 52 -10.20 -10.28 0.13
C LYS A 52 -8.98 -9.69 0.86
N SER A 53 -8.07 -10.53 1.34
CA SER A 53 -6.84 -10.09 2.00
C SER A 53 -5.93 -9.33 1.03
N GLU A 54 -5.76 -9.83 -0.20
CA GLU A 54 -4.96 -9.18 -1.24
C GLU A 54 -5.53 -7.81 -1.62
N LYS A 55 -6.85 -7.72 -1.81
CA LYS A 55 -7.55 -6.45 -2.06
C LYS A 55 -7.34 -5.44 -0.94
N ILE A 56 -7.49 -5.87 0.33
CA ILE A 56 -7.26 -4.99 1.49
C ILE A 56 -5.80 -4.49 1.52
N ASN A 57 -4.83 -5.36 1.24
CA ASN A 57 -3.42 -4.98 1.21
C ASN A 57 -3.13 -3.97 0.09
N LYS A 58 -3.69 -4.19 -1.11
CA LYS A 58 -3.57 -3.26 -2.24
C LYS A 58 -4.15 -1.88 -1.91
N ILE A 59 -5.31 -1.82 -1.27
CA ILE A 59 -5.93 -0.55 -0.82
C ILE A 59 -5.03 0.17 0.19
N LYS A 60 -4.44 -0.56 1.14
CA LYS A 60 -3.51 0.03 2.13
C LYS A 60 -2.26 0.57 1.46
N GLU A 61 -1.67 -0.17 0.53
CA GLU A 61 -0.46 0.22 -0.17
C GLU A 61 -0.70 1.49 -1.01
N THR A 62 -1.75 1.52 -1.82
CA THR A 62 -2.08 2.70 -2.63
C THR A 62 -2.45 3.91 -1.78
N PHE A 63 -3.09 3.72 -0.63
CA PHE A 63 -3.34 4.79 0.34
C PHE A 63 -2.04 5.36 0.93
N LEU A 64 -1.10 4.50 1.33
CA LEU A 64 0.19 4.94 1.86
C LEU A 64 0.99 5.73 0.81
N ASN A 65 1.00 5.25 -0.44
CA ASN A 65 1.63 5.95 -1.57
C ASN A 65 1.00 7.33 -1.80
N PHE A 66 -0.34 7.42 -1.79
CA PHE A 66 -1.04 8.70 -1.88
C PHE A 66 -0.68 9.64 -0.72
N ARG A 67 -0.67 9.13 0.52
CA ARG A 67 -0.34 9.93 1.70
C ARG A 67 1.06 10.52 1.60
N ASP A 68 2.03 9.72 1.17
CA ASP A 68 3.42 10.16 1.06
C ASP A 68 3.60 11.17 -0.10
N ALA A 69 2.93 10.96 -1.24
CA ALA A 69 2.87 11.92 -2.33
C ALA A 69 2.19 13.25 -1.92
N PHE A 70 1.10 13.18 -1.14
CA PHE A 70 0.40 14.34 -0.60
C PHE A 70 1.28 15.16 0.34
N ASN A 71 1.99 14.50 1.24
CA ASN A 71 2.93 15.16 2.15
C ASN A 71 4.05 15.86 1.38
N SER A 72 4.62 15.19 0.38
CA SER A 72 5.67 15.76 -0.48
C SER A 72 5.17 17.00 -1.23
N TRP A 73 3.99 16.92 -1.86
CA TRP A 73 3.35 18.06 -2.51
C TRP A 73 3.10 19.22 -1.55
N LYS A 74 2.65 18.94 -0.33
CA LYS A 74 2.41 19.96 0.70
C LYS A 74 3.70 20.70 1.06
N VAL A 75 4.80 19.98 1.30
CA VAL A 75 6.11 20.58 1.60
C VAL A 75 6.57 21.49 0.46
N ILE A 76 6.55 20.99 -0.78
CA ILE A 76 6.97 21.77 -1.96
C ILE A 76 6.07 22.99 -2.17
N LYS A 77 4.76 22.87 -1.90
CA LYS A 77 3.83 24.00 -1.96
C LYS A 77 4.17 25.11 -0.97
N GLU A 78 4.54 24.77 0.26
CA GLU A 78 4.99 25.77 1.23
C GLU A 78 6.32 26.41 0.81
N THR A 79 7.27 25.62 0.28
CA THR A 79 8.53 26.14 -0.30
C THR A 79 8.27 27.10 -1.47
N TRP A 80 7.32 26.77 -2.35
CA TRP A 80 6.91 27.66 -3.44
C TRP A 80 6.33 28.97 -2.90
N LYS A 81 5.49 28.93 -1.87
CA LYS A 81 4.92 30.15 -1.26
C LYS A 81 6.01 31.07 -0.69
N SER A 82 7.08 30.52 -0.11
CA SER A 82 8.20 31.33 0.38
C SER A 82 9.06 31.90 -0.76
N ILE A 83 9.22 31.17 -1.86
CA ILE A 83 10.17 31.53 -2.93
C ILE A 83 9.52 32.36 -4.05
N LYS A 84 8.20 32.26 -4.27
CA LYS A 84 7.51 32.90 -5.41
C LYS A 84 7.69 34.42 -5.50
N ASN A 85 7.97 35.09 -4.37
CA ASN A 85 8.20 36.52 -4.29
C ASN A 85 9.70 36.89 -4.22
N SER A 86 10.60 35.90 -4.26
CA SER A 86 12.04 36.14 -4.31
C SER A 86 12.46 36.72 -5.67
N GLY A 87 13.58 37.44 -5.70
CA GLY A 87 14.17 37.96 -6.96
C GLY A 87 14.90 36.90 -7.79
N ASP A 88 15.02 35.65 -7.29
CA ASP A 88 15.71 34.57 -7.99
C ASP A 88 14.77 33.81 -8.92
N GLU A 89 14.74 34.24 -10.19
CA GLU A 89 13.89 33.64 -11.23
C GLU A 89 14.21 32.17 -11.52
N ASN A 90 15.47 31.75 -11.40
CA ASN A 90 15.86 30.36 -11.67
C ASN A 90 15.35 29.44 -10.56
N THR A 91 15.54 29.84 -9.30
CA THR A 91 15.02 29.10 -8.15
C THR A 91 13.49 29.05 -8.17
N LYS A 92 12.81 30.13 -8.60
CA LYS A 92 11.36 30.12 -8.83
C LYS A 92 10.96 29.11 -9.90
N LEU A 93 11.58 29.14 -11.07
CA LEU A 93 11.24 28.22 -12.17
C LEU A 93 11.40 26.74 -11.74
N GLN A 94 12.52 26.41 -11.09
CA GLN A 94 12.79 25.05 -10.61
C GLN A 94 11.79 24.61 -9.55
N THR A 95 11.50 25.47 -8.56
CA THR A 95 10.54 25.16 -7.49
C THR A 95 9.13 25.01 -8.04
N LYS A 96 8.73 25.83 -9.03
CA LYS A 96 7.44 25.71 -9.71
C LYS A 96 7.33 24.38 -10.47
N LYS A 97 8.37 23.98 -11.19
CA LYS A 97 8.41 22.68 -11.89
C LYS A 97 8.25 21.52 -10.90
N LEU A 98 8.97 21.54 -9.78
CA LEU A 98 8.83 20.54 -8.73
C LEU A 98 7.42 20.51 -8.12
N LEU A 99 6.79 21.69 -7.95
CA LEU A 99 5.41 21.77 -7.46
C LEU A 99 4.42 21.11 -8.44
N ASP A 100 4.59 21.36 -9.72
CA ASP A 100 3.73 20.79 -10.77
C ASP A 100 3.92 19.27 -10.86
N GLU A 101 5.17 18.78 -10.84
CA GLU A 101 5.48 17.34 -10.81
C GLU A 101 4.90 16.65 -9.56
N ALA A 102 5.08 17.25 -8.38
CA ALA A 102 4.53 16.71 -7.14
C ALA A 102 3.00 16.68 -7.14
N LYS A 103 2.36 17.68 -7.77
CA LYS A 103 0.90 17.71 -7.93
C LYS A 103 0.44 16.56 -8.82
N ILE A 104 1.09 16.34 -9.96
CA ILE A 104 0.79 15.22 -10.88
C ILE A 104 0.91 13.89 -10.15
N LEU A 105 2.00 13.69 -9.39
CA LEU A 105 2.22 12.45 -8.63
C LEU A 105 1.13 12.22 -7.57
N LYS A 106 0.79 13.26 -6.80
CA LYS A 106 -0.29 13.20 -5.81
C LYS A 106 -1.65 12.89 -6.46
N ASP A 107 -1.97 13.53 -7.59
CA ASP A 107 -3.23 13.28 -8.30
C ASP A 107 -3.27 11.87 -8.89
N LYS A 108 -2.15 11.36 -9.42
CA LYS A 108 -2.02 9.99 -9.93
C LYS A 108 -2.23 8.95 -8.82
N THR A 109 -1.49 9.08 -7.72
CA THR A 109 -1.58 8.13 -6.57
C THR A 109 -2.96 8.19 -5.90
N TRP A 110 -3.62 9.34 -5.94
CA TRP A 110 -5.03 9.44 -5.53
C TRP A 110 -5.95 8.59 -6.41
N GLN A 111 -5.80 8.66 -7.73
CA GLN A 111 -6.59 7.82 -8.65
C GLN A 111 -6.31 6.33 -8.42
N GLU A 112 -5.04 5.94 -8.27
CA GLU A 112 -4.67 4.55 -7.97
C GLU A 112 -5.33 4.03 -6.67
N TYR A 113 -5.43 4.89 -5.65
CA TYR A 113 -6.14 4.56 -4.41
C TYR A 113 -7.66 4.43 -4.63
N ILE A 114 -8.27 5.33 -5.39
CA ILE A 114 -9.70 5.27 -5.73
C ILE A 114 -10.00 4.00 -6.54
N ASP A 115 -9.18 3.68 -7.54
CA ASP A 115 -9.32 2.48 -8.35
C ASP A 115 -9.17 1.23 -7.49
N ALA A 116 -8.16 1.16 -6.61
CA ALA A 116 -7.99 0.03 -5.70
C ALA A 116 -9.19 -0.15 -4.74
N ARG A 117 -9.80 0.96 -4.30
CA ARG A 117 -10.98 0.93 -3.42
C ARG A 117 -12.26 0.51 -4.16
N ASN A 118 -12.40 0.91 -5.42
CA ASN A 118 -13.58 0.67 -6.25
C ASN A 118 -13.48 -0.59 -7.11
N THR A 119 -12.32 -1.26 -7.16
CA THR A 119 -12.20 -2.57 -7.79
C THR A 119 -13.05 -3.53 -6.97
N ASP A 120 -14.16 -4.05 -7.51
CA ASP A 120 -15.06 -5.01 -6.85
C ASP A 120 -14.39 -6.37 -6.64
#